data_AF-A0ABD7GNV8-F1
#
_entry.id   AF-A0ABD7GNV8-F1
#
_cell.length_a   1.000
_cell.length_b   1.000
_cell.length_c   1.000
_cell.angle_alpha   90.00
_cell.angle_beta   90.00
_cell.angle_gamma   90.00
#
_symmetry.space_group_name_H-M   'P 1'
#
loop_
_entity.id
_entity.type
_entity.pdbx_description
1 polymer ?
#
loop_
_entity_poly.entity_id
_entity_poly.type
_entity_poly.pdbx_seq_one_letter_code
_entity_poly.pdbx_strand_id
1 'polypeptide(L)' 'MRNNQPITQHERVYPAEQRLITTTNLKGIITYCNEAFIDISGFSREELMSAPHNLIRHPDVPPAVFAHMWT' A
#
# COMPACT_ATOMS: atom_id res chain seq x y z
N MET A 1 3.17 5.77 12.09
CA MET A 1 2.56 5.53 10.76
C MET A 1 2.62 6.83 9.97
N ARG A 2 2.65 6.77 8.64
CA ARG A 2 2.71 7.98 7.81
C ARG A 2 1.33 8.65 7.83
N ASN A 3 1.28 9.98 7.96
CA ASN A 3 0.02 10.72 7.90
C ASN A 3 -0.35 10.92 6.43
N ASN A 4 -1.37 10.18 5.98
CA ASN A 4 -1.84 10.17 4.60
C ASN A 4 -3.20 10.87 4.45
N GLN A 5 -3.52 11.82 5.33
CA GLN A 5 -4.77 12.57 5.25
C GLN A 5 -4.79 13.51 4.03
N PRO A 6 -5.98 13.80 3.45
CA PRO A 6 -7.30 13.36 3.90
C PRO A 6 -7.65 11.92 3.47
N ILE A 7 -8.37 11.20 4.35
CA ILE A 7 -8.93 9.88 4.03
C ILE A 7 -10.24 10.09 3.27
N THR A 8 -10.40 9.42 2.13
CA THR A 8 -11.56 9.65 1.25
C THR A 8 -12.84 8.98 1.73
N GLN A 9 -12.77 8.00 2.64
CA GLN A 9 -13.90 7.15 3.07
C GLN A 9 -14.61 6.41 1.91
N HIS A 10 -13.99 6.37 0.73
CA HIS A 10 -14.51 5.70 -0.45
C HIS A 10 -13.85 4.33 -0.61
N GLU A 11 -14.66 3.28 -0.43
CA GLU A 11 -14.23 1.91 -0.74
C GLU A 11 -14.13 1.73 -2.27
N ARG A 12 -13.04 1.12 -2.73
CA ARG A 12 -12.87 0.66 -4.11
C ARG A 12 -12.71 -0.85 -4.11
N VAL A 13 -13.63 -1.51 -4.81
CA VAL A 13 -13.56 -2.97 -5.04
C VAL A 13 -12.82 -3.27 -6.33
N TYR A 14 -12.21 -4.45 -6.40
CA TYR A 14 -11.54 -4.96 -7.58
C TYR A 14 -11.92 -6.45 -7.80
N PRO A 15 -11.84 -6.97 -9.03
CA PRO A 15 -12.16 -8.36 -9.33
C PRO A 15 -11.35 -9.36 -8.49
N ALA A 16 -11.95 -10.49 -8.12
CA ALA A 16 -11.32 -11.49 -7.26
C ALA A 16 -10.08 -12.15 -7.90
N GLU A 17 -10.01 -12.14 -9.23
CA GLU A 17 -8.91 -12.66 -10.03
C GLU A 17 -7.74 -11.67 -10.11
N GLN A 18 -8.01 -10.38 -9.88
CA GLN A 18 -6.99 -9.35 -9.94
C GLN A 18 -6.00 -9.51 -8.78
N ARG A 19 -4.71 -9.56 -9.11
CA ARG A 19 -3.63 -9.69 -8.13
C ARG A 19 -2.98 -8.35 -7.92
N LEU A 20 -2.88 -7.93 -6.67
CA LEU A 20 -2.15 -6.73 -6.26
C LEU A 20 -0.73 -7.18 -5.88
N ILE A 21 0.26 -6.80 -6.67
CA ILE A 21 1.63 -7.29 -6.51
C ILE A 21 2.57 -6.12 -6.34
N THR A 22 3.34 -6.17 -5.25
CA THR A 22 4.47 -5.29 -4.98
C THR A 22 5.67 -6.11 -4.53
N THR A 23 6.86 -5.70 -4.94
CA THR A 23 8.12 -6.24 -4.43
C THR A 23 8.82 -5.15 -3.65
N THR A 24 9.42 -5.51 -2.52
CA THR A 24 10.21 -4.59 -1.69
C THR A 24 11.63 -5.11 -1.51
N ASN A 25 12.58 -4.20 -1.30
CA ASN A 25 13.90 -4.59 -0.79
C ASN A 25 13.85 -4.92 0.72
N LEU A 26 14.98 -5.32 1.30
CA LEU A 26 15.10 -5.66 2.72
C LEU A 26 14.78 -4.50 3.69
N LYS A 27 14.76 -3.26 3.20
CA LYS A 27 14.37 -2.06 3.98
C LYS A 27 12.88 -1.73 3.82
N GLY A 28 12.10 -2.55 3.11
CA GLY A 28 10.69 -2.30 2.86
C GLY A 28 10.41 -1.20 1.83
N ILE A 29 11.41 -0.83 1.01
CA ILE A 29 11.25 0.12 -0.09
C ILE A 29 10.75 -0.63 -1.32
N ILE A 30 9.69 -0.11 -1.96
CA ILE A 30 9.08 -0.69 -3.15
C ILE A 30 10.08 -0.61 -4.32
N THR A 31 10.36 -1.76 -4.91
CA THR A 31 11.21 -1.93 -6.10
C THR A 31 10.41 -2.27 -7.35
N TYR A 32 9.18 -2.78 -7.17
CA TYR A 32 8.28 -3.11 -8.26
C TYR A 32 6.83 -3.06 -7.79
N CYS A 33 5.93 -2.62 -8.67
CA CYS A 33 4.48 -2.80 -8.53
C CYS A 33 3.85 -3.04 -9.90
N ASN A 34 2.81 -3.89 -9.93
CA ASN A 34 2.05 -4.14 -11.15
C ASN A 34 0.99 -3.05 -11.39
N GLU A 35 0.46 -2.99 -12.62
CA GLU A 35 -0.54 -1.97 -13.02
C GLU A 35 -1.80 -2.01 -12.16
N ALA A 36 -2.25 -3.21 -11.79
CA ALA A 36 -3.40 -3.40 -10.92
C ALA A 36 -3.24 -2.72 -9.56
N PHE A 37 -2.02 -2.74 -9.00
CA PHE A 37 -1.72 -2.07 -7.74
C PHE A 37 -1.71 -0.55 -7.90
N ILE A 38 -1.14 -0.04 -9.00
CA ILE A 38 -1.10 1.40 -9.29
C ILE A 38 -2.54 1.95 -9.37
N ASP A 39 -3.38 1.32 -10.19
CA ASP A 39 -4.77 1.74 -10.40
C ASP A 39 -5.58 1.80 -9.09
N ILE A 40 -5.47 0.76 -8.25
CA ILE A 40 -6.24 0.71 -7.01
C ILE A 40 -5.68 1.64 -5.92
N SER A 41 -4.36 1.82 -5.87
CA SER A 41 -3.68 2.58 -4.82
C SER A 41 -3.97 4.09 -4.86
N GLY A 42 -4.29 4.62 -6.05
CA GLY A 42 -4.48 6.06 -6.25
C GLY A 42 -3.17 6.87 -6.29
N PHE A 43 -2.01 6.21 -6.23
CA PHE A 43 -0.70 6.83 -6.40
C PHE A 43 -0.17 6.59 -7.82
N SER A 44 0.65 7.53 -8.31
CA SER A 44 1.38 7.32 -9.56
C SER A 44 2.49 6.30 -9.38
N ARG A 45 2.95 5.72 -10.50
CA ARG A 45 4.10 4.80 -10.49
C ARG A 45 5.33 5.48 -9.86
N GLU A 46 5.56 6.74 -10.19
CA GLU A 46 6.70 7.54 -9.73
C GLU A 46 6.63 7.78 -8.21
N GLU A 47 5.45 7.97 -7.66
CA GLU A 47 5.24 8.11 -6.21
C GLU A 47 5.45 6.79 -5.46
N LEU A 48 5.15 5.66 -6.11
CA LEU A 48 5.30 4.33 -5.53
C LEU A 48 6.73 3.82 -5.62
N MET A 49 7.42 4.05 -6.73
CA MET A 49 8.80 3.60 -6.90
C MET A 49 9.72 4.29 -5.91
N SER A 50 10.54 3.51 -5.20
CA SER A 50 11.43 3.98 -4.13
C SER A 50 10.71 4.52 -2.87
N ALA A 51 9.39 4.42 -2.79
CA ALA A 51 8.65 4.73 -1.57
C ALA A 51 8.68 3.55 -0.58
N PRO A 52 8.64 3.81 0.73
CA PRO A 52 8.43 2.76 1.71
C PRO A 52 7.03 2.18 1.56
N HIS A 53 6.90 0.85 1.66
CA HIS A 53 5.62 0.15 1.52
C HIS A 53 4.58 0.53 2.59
N ASN A 54 5.00 1.19 3.68
CA ASN A 54 4.05 1.75 4.65
C ASN A 54 3.29 2.99 4.13
N LEU A 55 3.63 3.52 2.95
CA LEU A 55 2.92 4.62 2.28
C LEU A 55 1.44 4.28 2.06
N ILE A 56 1.09 3.03 1.77
CA ILE A 56 -0.30 2.61 1.53
C ILE A 56 -1.09 2.30 2.80
N ARG A 57 -0.48 2.41 3.99
CA ARG A 57 -1.18 2.06 5.23
C ARG A 57 -2.23 3.11 5.57
N HIS A 58 -3.44 2.65 5.89
CA HIS A 58 -4.49 3.49 6.40
C HIS A 58 -4.09 4.06 7.77
N PRO A 59 -4.21 5.38 8.02
CA PRO A 59 -3.78 6.01 9.26
C PRO A 59 -4.55 5.50 10.50
N ASP A 60 -5.76 4.98 10.30
CA ASP A 60 -6.58 4.43 11.40
C ASP A 60 -6.24 2.98 11.76
N VAL A 61 -5.35 2.30 11.03
CA VAL A 61 -4.94 0.91 11.37
C VAL A 61 -3.87 0.96 12.46
N PRO A 62 -4.14 0.54 13.71
CA PRO A 62 -3.15 0.68 14.78
C PRO A 62 -1.87 -0.11 14.48
N PRO A 63 -0.67 0.39 14.82
CA PRO A 63 0.59 -0.34 14.62
C PRO A 63 0.61 -1.76 15.22
N ALA A 64 -0.11 -1.96 16.33
CA ALA A 64 -0.25 -3.24 17.02
C ALA A 64 -0.90 -4.33 16.14
N VAL A 65 -1.84 -3.95 15.26
CA VAL A 65 -2.48 -4.90 14.32
C VAL A 65 -1.43 -5.51 13.39
N PHE A 66 -0.50 -4.69 12.90
CA PHE A 66 0.59 -5.16 12.05
C PHE A 66 1.59 -6.02 12.83
N ALA A 67 1.87 -5.71 14.09
CA ALA A 67 2.74 -6.55 14.91
C ALA A 67 2.14 -7.96 15.06
N HIS A 68 0.83 -8.08 15.25
CA HIS A 68 0.14 -9.35 15.40
C HIS A 68 -0.02 -10.15 14.09
N MET A 69 -0.04 -9.51 12.93
CA MET A 69 -0.16 -10.23 11.65
C MET A 69 1.13 -10.95 11.23
N TRP A 70 2.28 -10.61 11.83
CA TRP A 70 3.61 -11.17 11.53
C TRP A 70 4.23 -11.95 12.70
N THR A 71 3.42 -12.31 13.71
CA THR A 71 3.74 -13.29 14.76
C THR A 71 3.27 -14.67 14.34
#